data_AF-Q04NR2-F1
#
_entry.id   AF-Q04NR2-F1
#
_cell.length_a   1.000
_cell.length_b   1.000
_cell.length_c   1.000
_cell.angle_alpha   90.00
_cell.angle_beta   90.00
_cell.angle_gamma   90.00
#
_symmetry.space_group_name_H-M   'P 1'
#
loop_
_entity.id
_entity.type
_entity.pdbx_description
1 polymer ?
#
loop_
_entity_poly.entity_id
_entity_poly.type
_entity_poly.pdbx_seq_one_letter_code
_entity_poly.pdbx_strand_id
1 'polypeptide(L)'
;MERLKREIARYPRGYWIKAGAESIVLCRNLTILGNLQAGAVNPMLPFIFLSVWDGIASNANRQVFNGSTYVNYFGYYYNYDPRRVISHELTHSVDRRNSWHTLFDPEWERLNHPGFQYGNHNYNPQDSILRISNPIPGFVSYYATLNHLEDRAESGMVIMGPQAINNQLVQTCQNDAIVAAKVRKTVSEWKQFWPFAGAENTEWKVRMSQAEQDCS
;
A
#
# COMPACT_ATOMS: atom_id res chain seq x y z
N MET A 1 1.92 9.29 -18.85
CA MET A 1 3.30 9.09 -18.37
C MET A 1 3.67 10.02 -17.21
N GLU A 2 3.42 11.32 -17.29
CA GLU A 2 3.81 12.28 -16.23
C GLU A 2 3.25 11.99 -14.82
N ARG A 3 2.00 11.51 -14.70
CA ARG A 3 1.45 11.09 -13.40
C ARG A 3 2.26 9.97 -12.76
N LEU A 4 2.66 8.96 -13.54
CA LEU A 4 3.46 7.83 -13.06
C LEU A 4 4.84 8.30 -12.56
N LYS A 5 5.50 9.19 -13.32
CA LYS A 5 6.78 9.78 -12.90
C LYS A 5 6.67 10.50 -11.55
N ARG A 6 5.57 11.22 -11.31
CA ARG A 6 5.31 11.87 -10.01
C ARG A 6 5.14 10.86 -8.88
N GLU A 7 4.41 9.77 -9.11
CA GLU A 7 4.25 8.72 -8.09
C GLU A 7 5.59 8.02 -7.78
N ILE A 8 6.42 7.75 -8.79
CA ILE A 8 7.78 7.19 -8.58
C ILE A 8 8.64 8.15 -7.75
N ALA A 9 8.60 9.45 -8.05
CA ALA A 9 9.41 10.48 -7.40
C ALA A 9 9.04 10.73 -5.92
N ARG A 10 7.94 10.15 -5.41
CA ARG A 10 7.60 10.21 -3.98
C ARG A 10 8.57 9.42 -3.10
N TYR A 11 9.32 8.48 -3.70
CA TYR A 11 10.30 7.65 -3.03
C TYR A 11 11.72 8.01 -3.47
N PRO A 12 12.75 7.74 -2.64
CA PRO A 12 14.13 7.89 -3.07
C PRO A 12 14.41 6.98 -4.28
N ARG A 13 15.10 7.49 -5.31
CA ARG A 13 15.41 6.68 -6.51
C ARG A 13 16.12 5.37 -6.16
N GLY A 14 17.07 5.41 -5.22
CA GLY A 14 17.79 4.21 -4.78
C GLY A 14 16.92 3.21 -4.01
N TYR A 15 15.80 3.66 -3.43
CA TYR A 15 14.83 2.78 -2.76
C TYR A 15 14.23 1.78 -3.75
N TRP A 16 13.77 2.27 -4.91
CA TRP A 16 13.27 1.45 -6.01
C TRP A 16 14.30 0.42 -6.50
N ILE A 17 15.54 0.87 -6.69
CA ILE A 17 16.65 0.01 -7.14
C ILE A 17 16.93 -1.07 -6.09
N LYS A 18 17.02 -0.70 -4.81
CA LYS A 18 17.27 -1.66 -3.72
C LYS A 18 16.13 -2.67 -3.57
N ALA A 19 14.88 -2.24 -3.76
CA ALA A 19 13.71 -3.12 -3.79
C ALA A 19 13.75 -4.07 -5.02
N GLY A 20 14.54 -3.76 -6.04
CA GLY A 20 14.54 -4.48 -7.31
C GLY A 20 13.33 -4.17 -8.17
N ALA A 21 12.65 -3.05 -7.92
CA ALA A 21 11.57 -2.55 -8.76
C ALA A 21 12.15 -1.59 -9.79
N GLU A 22 13.01 -2.11 -10.67
CA GLU A 22 13.81 -1.30 -11.61
C GLU A 22 12.98 -0.77 -12.78
N SER A 23 11.87 -1.43 -13.10
CA SER A 23 10.95 -0.97 -14.16
C SER A 23 9.49 -1.21 -13.78
N ILE A 24 8.65 -0.29 -14.25
CA ILE A 24 7.20 -0.41 -14.19
C ILE A 24 6.71 -0.77 -15.58
N VAL A 25 6.10 -1.94 -15.72
CA VAL A 25 5.53 -2.44 -16.98
C VAL A 25 4.04 -2.13 -16.99
N LEU A 26 3.62 -1.28 -17.92
CA LEU A 26 2.22 -0.93 -18.11
C LEU A 26 1.54 -1.96 -18.99
N CYS A 27 0.56 -2.67 -18.43
CA CYS A 27 -0.19 -3.72 -19.11
C CYS A 27 -1.64 -3.27 -19.30
N ARG A 28 -2.15 -3.27 -20.53
CA ARG A 28 -3.58 -3.02 -20.76
C ARG A 28 -4.39 -4.18 -20.16
N ASN A 29 -5.31 -3.89 -19.23
CA ASN A 29 -6.18 -4.87 -18.57
C ASN A 29 -5.41 -6.12 -18.09
N LEU A 30 -4.44 -5.93 -17.19
CA LEU A 30 -3.59 -7.01 -16.67
C LEU A 30 -4.43 -8.17 -16.13
N THR A 31 -4.13 -9.39 -16.59
CA THR A 31 -4.73 -10.63 -16.08
C THR A 31 -3.65 -11.61 -15.60
N ILE A 32 -3.85 -12.20 -14.42
CA ILE A 32 -3.02 -13.28 -13.88
C ILE A 32 -3.93 -14.47 -13.59
N LEU A 33 -3.60 -15.62 -14.18
CA LEU A 33 -4.40 -16.85 -14.09
C LEU A 33 -5.90 -16.63 -14.41
N GLY A 34 -6.18 -15.77 -15.40
CA GLY A 34 -7.54 -15.44 -15.85
C GLY A 34 -8.26 -14.38 -15.01
N ASN A 35 -7.68 -13.93 -13.90
CA ASN A 35 -8.28 -12.89 -13.05
C ASN A 35 -7.69 -11.51 -13.37
N LEU A 36 -8.53 -10.49 -13.45
CA LEU A 36 -8.10 -9.10 -13.58
C LEU A 36 -7.33 -8.69 -12.32
N GLN A 37 -6.20 -8.04 -12.53
CA GLN A 37 -5.35 -7.53 -11.45
C GLN A 37 -5.09 -6.05 -11.64
N ALA A 38 -4.97 -5.32 -10.54
CA ALA A 38 -4.62 -3.90 -10.56
C ALA A 38 -3.11 -3.70 -10.72
N GLY A 39 -2.32 -4.60 -10.14
CA GLY A 39 -0.87 -4.70 -10.28
C GLY A 39 -0.38 -6.08 -9.90
N ALA A 40 0.92 -6.30 -10.04
CA ALA A 40 1.60 -7.46 -9.49
C ALA A 40 3.11 -7.23 -9.48
N VAL A 41 3.79 -7.82 -8.49
CA VAL A 41 5.23 -8.05 -8.56
C VAL A 41 5.49 -9.51 -8.93
N ASN A 42 6.33 -9.73 -9.94
CA ASN A 42 6.85 -11.06 -10.18
C ASN A 42 8.09 -11.27 -9.30
N PRO A 43 8.15 -12.33 -8.49
CA PRO A 43 9.32 -12.60 -7.68
C PRO A 43 10.61 -12.67 -8.53
N MET A 44 10.60 -13.36 -9.65
CA MET A 44 11.82 -13.62 -10.41
C MET A 44 12.27 -12.45 -11.31
N LEU A 45 11.50 -11.37 -11.41
CA LEU A 45 11.76 -10.28 -12.34
C LEU A 45 11.82 -8.94 -11.61
N PRO A 46 12.64 -7.98 -12.07
CA PRO A 46 12.77 -6.68 -11.43
C PRO A 46 11.64 -5.71 -11.83
N PHE A 47 10.41 -6.21 -11.94
CA PHE A 47 9.27 -5.51 -12.53
C PHE A 47 8.09 -5.42 -11.58
N ILE A 48 7.51 -4.22 -11.53
CA ILE A 48 6.13 -4.03 -11.09
C ILE A 48 5.26 -3.94 -12.34
N PHE A 49 4.31 -4.86 -12.48
CA PHE A 49 3.27 -4.79 -13.50
C PHE A 49 2.15 -3.89 -12.96
N LEU A 50 1.71 -2.93 -13.76
CA LEU A 50 0.55 -2.10 -13.44
C LEU A 50 -0.49 -2.21 -14.54
N SER A 51 -1.74 -2.44 -14.13
CA SER A 51 -2.87 -2.48 -15.03
C SER A 51 -3.27 -1.08 -15.49
N VAL A 52 -3.40 -0.92 -16.79
CA VAL A 52 -3.91 0.26 -17.47
C VAL A 52 -5.30 -0.11 -17.99
N TRP A 53 -6.30 0.24 -17.20
CA TRP A 53 -7.71 0.05 -17.53
C TRP A 53 -8.14 1.00 -18.64
N ASP A 54 -9.08 0.56 -19.47
CA ASP A 54 -9.67 1.43 -20.48
C ASP A 54 -10.32 2.66 -19.81
N GLY A 55 -10.03 3.86 -20.33
CA GLY A 55 -10.53 5.13 -19.78
C GLY A 55 -9.75 5.71 -18.59
N ILE A 56 -8.65 5.08 -18.14
CA ILE A 56 -7.84 5.60 -17.02
C ILE A 56 -7.32 7.03 -17.26
N ALA A 57 -6.98 7.37 -18.51
CA ALA A 57 -6.54 8.71 -18.89
C ALA A 57 -7.67 9.75 -18.75
N SER A 58 -8.90 9.37 -19.15
CA SER A 58 -10.08 10.22 -18.98
C SER A 58 -10.39 10.45 -17.50
N ASN A 59 -10.27 9.41 -16.68
CA ASN A 59 -10.48 9.50 -15.24
C ASN A 59 -9.41 10.34 -14.52
N ALA A 60 -8.19 10.41 -15.04
CA ALA A 60 -7.11 11.19 -14.42
C ALA A 60 -7.43 12.69 -14.30
N ASN A 61 -8.17 13.24 -15.27
CA ASN A 61 -8.59 14.64 -15.29
C ASN A 61 -10.04 14.84 -14.84
N ARG A 62 -10.76 13.75 -14.56
CA ARG A 62 -12.16 13.81 -14.14
C ARG A 62 -12.26 14.35 -12.72
N GLN A 63 -13.18 15.26 -12.51
CA GLN A 63 -13.60 15.72 -11.20
C GLN A 63 -14.93 15.06 -10.81
N VAL A 64 -15.10 14.83 -9.51
CA VAL A 64 -16.30 14.24 -8.91
C VAL A 64 -16.73 15.12 -7.75
N PHE A 65 -18.02 15.43 -7.68
CA PHE A 65 -18.57 16.16 -6.54
C PHE A 65 -18.75 15.19 -5.37
N ASN A 66 -18.10 15.46 -4.23
CA ASN A 66 -18.12 14.57 -3.06
C ASN A 66 -19.22 14.90 -2.05
N GLY A 67 -20.14 15.81 -2.39
CA GLY A 67 -21.16 16.34 -1.48
C GLY A 67 -20.83 17.74 -0.92
N SER A 68 -19.58 18.19 -1.01
CA SER A 68 -19.17 19.53 -0.58
C SER A 68 -18.35 20.29 -1.62
N THR A 69 -17.45 19.63 -2.33
CA THR A 69 -16.60 20.23 -3.36
C THR A 69 -16.30 19.25 -4.50
N TYR A 70 -15.74 19.76 -5.60
CA TYR A 70 -15.21 18.94 -6.66
C TYR A 70 -13.81 18.47 -6.32
N VAL A 71 -13.61 17.16 -6.29
CA VAL A 71 -12.32 16.50 -6.03
C VAL A 71 -11.89 15.67 -7.23
N ASN A 72 -10.59 15.35 -7.32
CA ASN A 72 -10.09 14.46 -8.37
C ASN A 72 -10.73 13.06 -8.24
N TYR A 73 -11.07 12.45 -9.38
CA TYR A 73 -11.69 11.11 -9.43
C TYR A 73 -10.90 10.06 -8.65
N PHE A 74 -9.58 10.01 -8.78
CA PHE A 74 -8.74 9.05 -8.04
C PHE A 74 -8.62 9.38 -6.56
N GLY A 75 -8.79 10.65 -6.18
CA GLY A 75 -8.91 11.04 -4.78
C GLY A 75 -10.21 10.55 -4.15
N TYR A 76 -11.31 10.59 -4.91
CA TYR A 76 -12.62 10.12 -4.44
C TYR A 76 -12.72 8.58 -4.46
N TYR A 77 -12.33 7.96 -5.57
CA TYR A 77 -12.31 6.50 -5.73
C TYR A 77 -10.90 5.95 -5.55
N TYR A 78 -10.36 6.09 -4.34
CA TYR A 78 -8.98 5.72 -4.03
C TYR A 78 -8.63 4.25 -4.35
N ASN A 79 -9.61 3.34 -4.30
CA ASN A 79 -9.42 1.94 -4.67
C ASN A 79 -8.92 1.75 -6.12
N TYR A 80 -9.17 2.73 -7.00
CA TYR A 80 -8.70 2.73 -8.38
C TYR A 80 -7.51 3.67 -8.62
N ASP A 81 -6.94 4.28 -7.59
CA ASP A 81 -5.78 5.16 -7.77
C ASP A 81 -4.52 4.33 -8.03
N PRO A 82 -3.82 4.51 -9.17
CA PRO A 82 -2.48 3.95 -9.39
C PRO A 82 -1.50 4.12 -8.22
N ARG A 83 -1.59 5.20 -7.44
CA ARG A 83 -0.75 5.39 -6.24
C ARG A 83 -0.94 4.26 -5.23
N ARG A 84 -2.19 3.81 -5.04
CA ARG A 84 -2.53 2.69 -4.16
C ARG A 84 -1.74 1.45 -4.57
N VAL A 85 -1.91 1.05 -5.83
CA VAL A 85 -1.27 -0.14 -6.40
C VAL A 85 0.25 -0.02 -6.33
N ILE A 86 0.82 1.12 -6.73
CA ILE A 86 2.27 1.32 -6.71
C ILE A 86 2.85 1.13 -5.32
N SER A 87 2.26 1.75 -4.30
CA SER A 87 2.77 1.63 -2.92
C SER A 87 2.61 0.21 -2.37
N HIS A 88 1.49 -0.44 -2.68
CA HIS A 88 1.23 -1.83 -2.32
C HIS A 88 2.29 -2.78 -2.92
N GLU A 89 2.46 -2.75 -4.25
CA GLU A 89 3.41 -3.62 -4.96
C GLU A 89 4.89 -3.28 -4.62
N LEU A 90 5.21 -2.01 -4.39
CA LEU A 90 6.55 -1.64 -3.94
C LEU A 90 6.84 -2.20 -2.54
N THR A 91 5.84 -2.30 -1.67
CA THR A 91 6.00 -2.94 -0.36
C THR A 91 6.33 -4.42 -0.51
N HIS A 92 5.62 -5.14 -1.38
CA HIS A 92 6.00 -6.52 -1.72
C HIS A 92 7.43 -6.62 -2.26
N SER A 93 7.86 -5.68 -3.09
CA SER A 93 9.23 -5.64 -3.62
C SER A 93 10.27 -5.47 -2.51
N VAL A 94 9.98 -4.64 -1.51
CA VAL A 94 10.85 -4.43 -0.34
C VAL A 94 10.89 -5.68 0.54
N ASP A 95 9.73 -6.23 0.87
CA ASP A 95 9.62 -7.45 1.68
C ASP A 95 10.30 -8.64 1.01
N ARG A 96 10.26 -8.72 -0.31
CA ARG A 96 10.99 -9.73 -1.08
C ARG A 96 12.50 -9.69 -0.86
N ARG A 97 13.07 -8.49 -0.68
CA ARG A 97 14.50 -8.33 -0.43
C ARG A 97 14.89 -8.72 1.00
N ASN A 98 13.89 -8.91 1.86
CA ASN A 98 14.02 -9.57 3.15
C ASN A 98 13.35 -10.95 3.08
N SER A 99 14.05 -11.95 2.52
CA SER A 99 13.51 -13.29 2.17
C SER A 99 12.67 -13.97 3.26
N TRP A 100 12.89 -13.64 4.53
CA TRP A 100 12.09 -14.12 5.64
C TRP A 100 10.64 -13.64 5.55
N HIS A 101 10.39 -12.34 5.34
CA HIS A 101 9.04 -11.78 5.29
C HIS A 101 8.17 -12.44 4.20
N THR A 102 8.78 -12.86 3.09
CA THR A 102 8.05 -13.50 1.98
C THR A 102 7.62 -14.93 2.29
N LEU A 103 8.41 -15.66 3.07
CA LEU A 103 8.16 -17.08 3.37
C LEU A 103 7.40 -17.26 4.68
N PHE A 104 7.76 -16.49 5.71
CA PHE A 104 7.21 -16.61 7.06
C PHE A 104 7.64 -15.41 7.93
N ASP A 105 6.67 -14.73 8.56
CA ASP A 105 6.95 -13.59 9.45
C ASP A 105 6.27 -13.73 10.81
N PRO A 106 6.83 -14.54 11.72
CA PRO A 106 6.22 -14.81 13.02
C PRO A 106 6.20 -13.58 13.92
N GLU A 107 7.08 -12.60 13.70
CA GLU A 107 7.05 -11.36 14.47
C GLU A 107 5.87 -10.49 14.04
N TRP A 108 5.59 -10.40 12.74
CA TRP A 108 4.41 -9.73 12.22
C TRP A 108 3.13 -10.43 12.66
N GLU A 109 3.05 -11.75 12.50
CA GLU A 109 1.86 -12.52 12.87
C GLU A 109 1.53 -12.40 14.36
N ARG A 110 2.55 -12.32 15.23
CA ARG A 110 2.38 -12.12 16.68
C ARG A 110 1.77 -10.77 17.06
N LEU A 111 1.74 -9.80 16.16
CA LEU A 111 1.03 -8.54 16.40
C LEU A 111 -0.49 -8.71 16.31
N ASN A 112 -0.98 -9.72 15.60
CA ASN A 112 -2.42 -9.94 15.44
C ASN A 112 -3.09 -10.25 16.78
N HIS A 113 -4.39 -9.93 16.86
CA HIS A 113 -5.15 -10.25 18.05
C HIS A 113 -5.19 -11.77 18.31
N PRO A 114 -5.29 -12.22 19.57
CA PRO A 114 -5.32 -13.63 19.90
C PRO A 114 -6.38 -14.40 19.12
N GLY A 115 -5.99 -15.56 18.58
CA GLY A 115 -6.89 -16.45 17.83
C GLY A 115 -7.15 -16.06 16.37
N PHE A 116 -6.62 -14.93 15.88
CA PHE A 116 -6.72 -14.55 14.48
C PHE A 116 -6.03 -15.57 13.55
N GLN A 117 -6.64 -15.87 12.41
CA GLN A 117 -6.07 -16.71 11.36
C GLN A 117 -6.33 -16.11 9.98
N TYR A 118 -5.26 -15.79 9.24
CA TYR A 118 -5.40 -15.28 7.88
C TYR A 118 -6.27 -16.18 6.98
N GLY A 119 -7.07 -15.55 6.12
CA GLY A 119 -7.97 -16.23 5.18
C GLY A 119 -9.22 -16.85 5.82
N ASN A 120 -9.35 -16.84 7.15
CA ASN A 120 -10.43 -17.50 7.88
C ASN A 120 -11.42 -16.48 8.49
N HIS A 121 -12.00 -15.60 7.67
CA HIS A 121 -12.97 -14.59 8.11
C HIS A 121 -14.14 -14.47 7.15
N ASN A 122 -15.34 -14.30 7.70
CA ASN A 122 -16.54 -14.04 6.92
C ASN A 122 -16.58 -12.56 6.52
N TYR A 123 -16.50 -12.30 5.22
CA TYR A 123 -16.71 -10.97 4.68
C TYR A 123 -18.19 -10.66 4.59
N ASN A 124 -18.58 -9.44 4.94
CA ASN A 124 -19.87 -8.93 4.54
C ASN A 124 -19.85 -8.73 3.01
N PRO A 125 -20.69 -9.41 2.21
CA PRO A 125 -20.66 -9.29 0.75
C PRO A 125 -20.98 -7.89 0.24
N GLN A 126 -21.61 -7.03 1.06
CA GLN A 126 -21.89 -5.64 0.71
C GLN A 126 -20.67 -4.72 0.88
N ASP A 127 -19.64 -5.16 1.62
CA ASP A 127 -18.44 -4.38 1.84
C ASP A 127 -17.39 -4.60 0.75
N SER A 128 -16.78 -3.52 0.28
CA SER A 128 -15.62 -3.64 -0.60
C SER A 128 -14.42 -4.11 0.21
N ILE A 129 -13.80 -5.21 -0.22
CA ILE A 129 -12.63 -5.76 0.46
C ILE A 129 -11.44 -4.80 0.51
N LEU A 130 -11.35 -3.88 -0.47
CA LEU A 130 -10.28 -2.90 -0.61
C LEU A 130 -10.52 -1.62 0.21
N ARG A 131 -11.70 -1.44 0.79
CA ARG A 131 -12.04 -0.23 1.53
C ARG A 131 -11.19 -0.14 2.79
N ILE A 132 -10.45 0.98 2.93
CA ILE A 132 -9.74 1.30 4.17
C ILE A 132 -10.78 1.75 5.19
N SER A 133 -11.16 0.82 6.06
CA SER A 133 -12.24 1.02 7.03
C SER A 133 -12.00 0.34 8.37
N ASN A 134 -10.81 -0.24 8.56
CA ASN A 134 -10.46 -1.02 9.74
C ASN A 134 -11.56 -2.03 10.15
N PRO A 135 -11.97 -2.92 9.23
CA PRO A 135 -13.17 -3.73 9.43
C PRO A 135 -13.01 -4.83 10.48
N ILE A 136 -11.77 -5.23 10.75
CA ILE A 136 -11.38 -6.21 11.78
C ILE A 136 -10.24 -5.58 12.59
N PRO A 137 -10.26 -5.65 13.93
CA PRO A 137 -9.17 -5.13 14.76
C PRO A 137 -7.80 -5.64 14.28
N GLY A 138 -6.85 -4.73 14.13
CA GLY A 138 -5.50 -4.98 13.65
C GLY A 138 -5.31 -4.91 12.14
N PHE A 139 -6.35 -4.66 11.33
CA PHE A 139 -6.23 -4.65 9.86
C PHE A 139 -6.82 -3.39 9.26
N VAL A 140 -6.16 -2.81 8.26
CA VAL A 140 -6.63 -1.57 7.63
C VAL A 140 -7.77 -1.79 6.63
N SER A 141 -7.87 -2.99 6.06
CA SER A 141 -8.89 -3.41 5.09
C SER A 141 -9.22 -4.90 5.28
N TYR A 142 -10.29 -5.38 4.63
CA TYR A 142 -10.55 -6.83 4.57
C TYR A 142 -9.51 -7.55 3.72
N TYR A 143 -8.99 -6.90 2.68
CA TYR A 143 -7.94 -7.45 1.83
C TYR A 143 -6.67 -7.80 2.63
N ALA A 144 -6.32 -6.97 3.62
CA ALA A 144 -5.24 -7.22 4.56
C ALA A 144 -5.42 -8.50 5.40
N THR A 145 -6.62 -9.08 5.47
CA THR A 145 -6.88 -10.31 6.25
C THR A 145 -6.66 -11.60 5.47
N LEU A 146 -6.29 -11.52 4.19
CA LEU A 146 -6.09 -12.69 3.32
C LEU A 146 -4.84 -13.49 3.69
N ASN A 147 -3.71 -12.81 3.90
CA ASN A 147 -2.44 -13.39 4.32
C ASN A 147 -1.50 -12.28 4.83
N HIS A 148 -0.39 -12.64 5.46
CA HIS A 148 0.55 -11.68 6.04
C HIS A 148 1.24 -10.80 5.00
N LEU A 149 1.42 -11.26 3.76
CA LEU A 149 2.01 -10.45 2.69
C LEU A 149 1.08 -9.30 2.31
N GLU A 150 -0.21 -9.58 2.14
CA GLU A 150 -1.22 -8.56 1.80
C GLU A 150 -1.41 -7.57 2.96
N ASP A 151 -1.36 -8.04 4.20
CA ASP A 151 -1.44 -7.18 5.39
C ASP A 151 -0.29 -6.17 5.45
N ARG A 152 0.93 -6.64 5.22
CA ARG A 152 2.13 -5.80 5.15
C ARG A 152 2.03 -4.82 3.98
N ALA A 153 1.60 -5.28 2.80
CA ALA A 153 1.47 -4.44 1.62
C ALA A 153 0.37 -3.38 1.75
N GLU A 154 -0.78 -3.72 2.34
CA GLU A 154 -1.85 -2.77 2.65
C GLU A 154 -1.40 -1.75 3.71
N SER A 155 -0.61 -2.17 4.70
CA SER A 155 0.01 -1.26 5.69
C SER A 155 0.96 -0.25 5.02
N GLY A 156 1.84 -0.72 4.15
CA GLY A 156 2.72 0.16 3.37
C GLY A 156 1.95 1.11 2.43
N MET A 157 0.89 0.59 1.83
CA MET A 157 -0.01 1.33 0.95
C MET A 157 -0.71 2.48 1.68
N VAL A 158 -1.24 2.28 2.89
CA VAL A 158 -1.89 3.36 3.67
C VAL A 158 -0.88 4.38 4.19
N ILE A 159 0.33 3.96 4.59
CA ILE A 159 1.40 4.88 5.03
C ILE A 159 1.79 5.83 3.90
N MET A 160 1.98 5.29 2.69
CA MET A 160 2.29 6.06 1.49
C MET A 160 1.04 6.51 0.73
N GLY A 161 -0.14 6.46 1.35
CA GLY A 161 -1.39 6.95 0.78
C GLY A 161 -1.42 8.48 0.65
N PRO A 162 -2.32 9.04 -0.18
CA PRO A 162 -2.55 10.49 -0.20
C PRO A 162 -3.01 10.97 1.17
N GLN A 163 -2.91 12.28 1.43
CA GLN A 163 -3.16 12.84 2.77
C GLN A 163 -4.48 12.40 3.39
N ALA A 164 -5.56 12.28 2.62
CA ALA A 164 -6.86 11.83 3.13
C ALA A 164 -6.80 10.39 3.69
N ILE A 165 -6.09 9.48 3.02
CA ILE A 165 -5.90 8.09 3.46
C ILE A 165 -4.95 8.03 4.65
N ASN A 166 -3.90 8.86 4.64
CA ASN A 166 -3.00 8.96 5.78
C ASN A 166 -3.73 9.51 7.02
N ASN A 167 -4.64 10.48 6.88
CA ASN A 167 -5.47 10.95 7.99
C ASN A 167 -6.37 9.84 8.55
N GLN A 168 -6.93 8.98 7.68
CA GLN A 168 -7.68 7.79 8.12
C GLN A 168 -6.78 6.80 8.86
N LEU A 169 -5.54 6.59 8.40
CA LEU A 169 -4.56 5.75 9.08
C LEU A 169 -4.28 6.29 10.49
N VAL A 170 -4.04 7.60 10.63
CA VAL A 170 -3.79 8.23 11.94
C VAL A 170 -4.96 8.00 12.89
N GLN A 171 -6.20 8.24 12.42
CA GLN A 171 -7.40 7.96 13.22
C GLN A 171 -7.51 6.47 13.59
N THR A 172 -7.13 5.58 12.67
CA THR A 172 -7.14 4.13 12.94
C THR A 172 -6.10 3.79 14.01
N CYS A 173 -4.86 4.27 13.90
CA CYS A 173 -3.81 4.04 14.88
C CYS A 173 -4.19 4.52 16.29
N GLN A 174 -4.92 5.62 16.40
CA GLN A 174 -5.39 6.15 17.69
C GLN A 174 -6.44 5.24 18.36
N ASN A 175 -7.18 4.46 17.58
CA ASN A 175 -8.27 3.61 18.06
C ASN A 175 -7.91 2.12 18.08
N ASP A 176 -6.87 1.72 17.35
CA ASP A 176 -6.45 0.33 17.16
C ASP A 176 -4.93 0.20 17.36
N ALA A 177 -4.57 -0.22 18.57
CA ALA A 177 -3.17 -0.37 18.97
C ALA A 177 -2.42 -1.45 18.16
N ILE A 178 -3.13 -2.42 17.57
CA ILE A 178 -2.50 -3.45 16.72
C ILE A 178 -2.12 -2.85 15.38
N VAL A 179 -3.02 -2.05 14.76
CA VAL A 179 -2.67 -1.30 13.54
C VAL A 179 -1.50 -0.36 13.80
N ALA A 180 -1.50 0.36 14.93
CA ALA A 180 -0.39 1.23 15.30
C ALA A 180 0.93 0.45 15.43
N ALA A 181 0.93 -0.71 16.09
CA ALA A 181 2.11 -1.55 16.23
C ALA A 181 2.65 -2.05 14.88
N LYS A 182 1.75 -2.46 13.97
CA LYS A 182 2.10 -2.87 12.60
C LYS A 182 2.73 -1.73 11.81
N VAL A 183 2.13 -0.54 11.85
CA VAL A 183 2.68 0.66 11.19
C VAL A 183 4.08 0.98 11.71
N ARG A 184 4.29 0.95 13.03
CA ARG A 184 5.64 1.16 13.62
C ARG A 184 6.65 0.12 13.16
N LYS A 185 6.26 -1.16 13.11
CA LYS A 185 7.13 -2.23 12.59
C LYS A 185 7.49 -1.98 11.13
N THR A 186 6.51 -1.67 10.27
CA THR A 186 6.74 -1.34 8.85
C THR A 186 7.69 -0.15 8.70
N VAL A 187 7.48 0.96 9.43
CA VAL A 187 8.36 2.13 9.34
C VAL A 187 9.77 1.83 9.80
N SER A 188 9.92 1.12 10.93
CA SER A 188 11.23 0.69 11.44
C SER A 188 11.99 -0.14 10.40
N GLU A 189 11.33 -1.14 9.81
CA GLU A 189 11.91 -2.01 8.80
C GLU A 189 12.23 -1.25 7.51
N TRP A 190 11.40 -0.31 7.07
CA TRP A 190 11.66 0.50 5.88
C TRP A 190 12.83 1.45 6.08
N LYS A 191 13.01 2.00 7.28
CA LYS A 191 14.20 2.81 7.64
C LYS A 191 15.47 1.97 7.68
N GLN A 192 15.40 0.76 8.23
CA GLN A 192 16.53 -0.19 8.18
C GLN A 192 16.83 -0.61 6.74
N PHE A 193 15.79 -0.80 5.93
CA PHE A 193 15.92 -1.11 4.52
C PHE A 193 16.55 0.04 3.73
N TRP A 194 16.25 1.29 4.05
CA TRP A 194 16.85 2.45 3.38
C TRP A 194 17.48 3.42 4.38
N PRO A 195 18.70 3.11 4.88
CA PRO A 195 19.39 3.94 5.87
C PRO A 195 20.16 5.12 5.25
N PHE A 196 20.12 5.26 3.92
CA PHE A 196 20.95 6.22 3.19
C PHE A 196 20.35 7.63 3.21
N ALA A 197 21.24 8.63 3.22
CA ALA A 197 20.88 10.02 2.97
C ALA A 197 20.33 10.22 1.55
N GLY A 198 19.69 11.37 1.29
CA GLY A 198 19.12 11.72 0.00
C GLY A 198 17.61 11.45 -0.12
N ALA A 199 16.97 11.05 0.97
CA ALA A 199 15.51 10.89 1.06
C ALA A 199 14.80 12.15 1.56
N GLU A 200 15.54 13.16 2.03
CA GLU A 200 15.03 14.29 2.83
C GLU A 200 13.94 15.09 2.11
N ASN A 201 14.05 15.20 0.78
CA ASN A 201 13.09 15.93 -0.06
C ASN A 201 11.99 15.02 -0.67
N THR A 202 11.88 13.77 -0.22
CA THR A 202 10.90 12.80 -0.74
C THR A 202 9.71 12.68 0.22
N GLU A 203 8.53 12.43 -0.35
CA GLU A 203 7.34 12.18 0.49
C GLU A 203 7.53 10.94 1.36
N TRP A 204 8.28 9.94 0.91
CA TRP A 204 8.61 8.76 1.71
C TRP A 204 9.19 9.15 3.07
N LYS A 205 10.17 10.06 3.11
CA LYS A 205 10.79 10.49 4.37
C LYS A 205 9.78 11.18 5.29
N VAL A 206 8.95 12.07 4.71
CA VAL A 206 7.88 12.76 5.44
C VAL A 206 6.90 11.75 6.03
N ARG A 207 6.45 10.76 5.25
CA ARG A 207 5.51 9.73 5.69
C ARG A 207 6.08 8.82 6.77
N MET A 208 7.37 8.45 6.70
CA MET A 208 8.01 7.66 7.76
C MET A 208 8.01 8.43 9.08
N SER A 209 8.42 9.69 9.07
CA SER A 209 8.43 10.53 10.27
C SER A 209 7.02 10.79 10.82
N GLN A 210 6.05 11.05 9.94
CA GLN A 210 4.66 11.27 10.35
C GLN A 210 4.04 10.01 10.97
N ALA A 211 4.22 8.86 10.33
CA ALA A 211 3.66 7.60 10.82
C ALA A 211 4.26 7.18 12.17
N GLU A 212 5.56 7.41 12.41
CA GLU A 212 6.17 7.19 13.73
C GLU A 212 5.59 8.08 14.82
N GLN A 213 5.33 9.35 14.49
CA GLN A 213 4.76 10.29 15.44
C GLN A 213 3.31 9.95 15.76
N ASP A 214 2.50 9.73 14.72
CA ASP A 214 1.05 9.66 14.84
C ASP A 214 0.52 8.28 15.21
N CYS A 215 1.30 7.22 14.94
CA CYS A 215 0.99 5.85 15.34
C CYS A 215 1.91 5.39 16.48
N SER A 216 2.31 6.31 17.37
CA SER A 216 3.15 6.03 18.54
C SER A 216 2.43 5.21 19.62
#